data_AF-A0A3C0TJT8-F1
#
_entry.id   AF-A0A3C0TJT8-F1
#
_cell.length_a   1.000
_cell.length_b   1.000
_cell.length_c   1.000
_cell.angle_alpha   90.00
_cell.angle_beta   90.00
_cell.angle_gamma   90.00
#
_symmetry.space_group_name_H-M   'P 1'
#
loop_
_entity.id
_entity.type
_entity.pdbx_description
1 polymer ?
#
loop_
_entity_poly.entity_id
_entity_poly.type
_entity_poly.pdbx_seq_one_letter_code
_entity_poly.pdbx_strand_id
1 'polypeptide(L)'
;MLRSALARTGFWGIVIVILAGFLSIPAHAAAALDPAKLTTDLNNLVLQGNDLIAEMSKTTLTAFTMDSQLSTLETSTVAYLNDVGAVYKVVAGAVGSSTFSVTNDMLIPLQNLATIQASLGSGLLGLSNEIAALSPSTSLAVLESSFATMLRLSDDIGVMADRILEMADKILIMADNIGIMADRILATQVIQSDNLKVLVDAVLQTQQNTILLIATLQG
;
A
#
# COMPACT_ATOMS: atom_id res chain seq x y z
N MET A 1 -46.39 83.97 11.05
CA MET A 1 -47.21 83.88 9.82
C MET A 1 -46.85 82.59 9.10
N LEU A 2 -47.86 81.83 8.70
CA LEU A 2 -47.88 80.54 7.99
C LEU A 2 -46.79 80.36 6.92
N ARG A 3 -46.24 79.14 6.80
CA ARG A 3 -46.52 78.23 5.66
C ARG A 3 -45.93 76.83 5.86
N SER A 4 -46.84 75.86 5.87
CA SER A 4 -46.65 74.42 5.70
C SER A 4 -46.73 74.02 4.21
N ALA A 5 -45.91 73.04 3.78
CA ALA A 5 -46.19 71.99 2.75
C ALA A 5 -44.84 71.37 2.31
N LEU A 6 -44.47 70.13 2.66
CA LEU A 6 -44.85 68.86 2.02
C LEU A 6 -44.78 68.85 0.48
N ALA A 7 -43.76 68.19 -0.10
CA ALA A 7 -43.94 67.05 -1.02
C ALA A 7 -42.62 66.57 -1.69
N ARG A 8 -42.27 65.32 -1.37
CA ARG A 8 -41.89 64.20 -2.26
C ARG A 8 -40.63 64.24 -3.16
N THR A 9 -39.89 63.14 -2.95
CA THR A 9 -39.25 62.21 -3.92
C THR A 9 -37.87 62.54 -4.47
N GLY A 10 -36.88 61.79 -3.96
CA GLY A 10 -35.55 61.59 -4.52
C GLY A 10 -34.89 60.41 -3.82
N PHE A 11 -35.22 59.20 -4.25
CA PHE A 11 -34.66 57.91 -3.81
C PHE A 11 -33.38 57.63 -4.59
N TRP A 12 -32.20 57.72 -3.97
CA TRP A 12 -30.88 57.12 -4.31
C TRP A 12 -29.99 57.50 -3.11
N GLY A 13 -29.41 56.65 -2.27
CA GLY A 13 -28.85 55.31 -2.41
C GLY A 13 -27.58 55.28 -1.55
N ILE A 14 -27.72 55.20 -0.21
CA ILE A 14 -26.56 55.06 0.69
C ILE A 14 -26.27 53.56 0.79
N VAL A 15 -25.26 53.11 0.05
CA VAL A 15 -24.67 51.78 0.23
C VAL A 15 -23.82 51.84 1.49
N ILE A 16 -24.37 51.30 2.59
CA ILE A 16 -23.57 50.95 3.77
C ILE A 16 -22.82 49.67 3.41
N VAL A 17 -21.54 49.78 3.12
CA VAL A 17 -20.63 48.62 3.07
C VAL A 17 -20.44 48.15 4.51
N ILE A 18 -21.24 47.18 4.94
CA ILE A 18 -20.94 46.39 6.12
C ILE A 18 -19.78 45.49 5.72
N LEU A 19 -18.58 45.89 6.14
CA LEU A 19 -17.38 45.06 6.10
C LEU A 19 -17.59 43.92 7.10
N ALA A 20 -18.33 42.90 6.69
CA ALA A 20 -18.44 41.64 7.43
C ALA A 20 -17.04 41.05 7.49
N GLY A 21 -16.49 41.00 8.71
CA GLY A 21 -15.25 40.30 8.99
C GLY A 21 -15.38 38.88 8.46
N PHE A 22 -14.55 38.56 7.46
CA PHE A 22 -14.22 37.19 7.16
C PHE A 22 -13.65 36.61 8.46
N LEU A 23 -14.48 35.85 9.17
CA LEU A 23 -14.01 34.87 10.14
C LEU A 23 -13.02 34.02 9.37
N SER A 24 -11.73 34.20 9.66
CA SER A 24 -10.69 33.27 9.26
C SER A 24 -11.12 31.92 9.81
N ILE A 25 -11.70 31.09 8.94
CA ILE A 25 -11.83 29.65 9.19
C ILE A 25 -10.41 29.24 9.56
N PRO A 26 -10.17 28.68 10.78
CA PRO A 26 -8.85 28.17 11.09
C PRO A 26 -8.52 27.21 9.97
N ALA A 27 -7.46 27.51 9.21
CA ALA A 27 -6.83 26.51 8.37
C ALA A 27 -6.69 25.30 9.29
N HIS A 28 -7.38 24.21 8.96
CA HIS A 28 -7.12 22.95 9.62
C HIS A 28 -5.67 22.69 9.26
N ALA A 29 -4.75 23.03 10.18
CA ALA A 29 -3.36 22.69 10.03
C ALA A 29 -3.37 21.17 9.90
N ALA A 30 -3.25 20.68 8.68
CA ALA A 30 -3.02 19.28 8.44
C ALA A 30 -1.82 18.94 9.34
N ALA A 31 -2.00 17.95 10.21
CA ALA A 31 -0.98 17.59 11.17
C ALA A 31 0.30 17.35 10.39
N ALA A 32 1.32 18.17 10.65
CA ALA A 32 2.59 18.05 9.96
C ALA A 32 3.11 16.63 10.17
N LEU A 33 3.55 16.00 9.08
CA LEU A 33 4.14 14.67 9.16
C LEU A 33 5.36 14.73 10.07
N ASP A 34 5.37 13.92 11.13
CA ASP A 34 6.52 13.79 12.02
C ASP A 34 7.53 12.82 11.38
N PRO A 35 8.72 13.29 10.93
CA PRO A 35 9.70 12.43 10.28
C PRO A 35 10.25 11.34 11.20
N ALA A 36 10.34 11.59 12.52
CA ALA A 36 10.83 10.61 13.48
C ALA A 36 9.80 9.48 13.68
N LYS A 37 8.51 9.85 13.77
CA LYS A 37 7.43 8.88 13.81
C LYS A 37 7.36 8.07 12.51
N LEU A 38 7.42 8.71 11.34
CA LEU A 38 7.42 8.02 10.04
C LEU A 38 8.60 7.03 9.95
N THR A 39 9.80 7.43 10.36
CA THR A 39 10.97 6.54 10.40
C THR A 39 10.70 5.31 11.28
N THR A 40 10.08 5.51 12.44
CA THR A 40 9.72 4.42 13.35
C THR A 40 8.68 3.49 12.73
N ASP A 41 7.63 4.06 12.13
CA ASP A 41 6.57 3.31 11.47
C ASP A 41 7.14 2.46 10.32
N LEU A 42 8.03 3.03 9.48
CA LEU A 42 8.69 2.30 8.40
C LEU A 42 9.60 1.18 8.91
N ASN A 43 10.35 1.40 9.99
CA ASN A 43 11.17 0.35 10.61
C ASN A 43 10.31 -0.78 11.18
N ASN A 44 9.16 -0.46 11.78
CA ASN A 44 8.22 -1.47 12.26
C ASN A 44 7.68 -2.32 11.11
N LEU A 45 7.33 -1.69 9.97
CA LEU A 45 6.95 -2.45 8.77
C LEU A 45 8.08 -3.36 8.30
N VAL A 46 9.34 -2.92 8.33
CA VAL A 46 10.48 -3.77 7.95
C VAL A 46 10.59 -4.98 8.88
N LEU A 47 10.40 -4.80 10.18
CA LEU A 47 10.41 -5.92 11.13
C LEU A 47 9.27 -6.91 10.84
N GLN A 48 8.04 -6.42 10.72
CA GLN A 48 6.87 -7.24 10.43
C GLN A 48 7.00 -7.99 9.09
N GLY A 49 7.54 -7.32 8.07
CA GLY A 49 7.78 -7.93 6.77
C GLY A 49 8.84 -9.04 6.83
N ASN A 50 9.91 -8.86 7.62
CA ASN A 50 10.89 -9.91 7.87
C ASN A 50 10.30 -11.10 8.64
N ASP A 51 9.42 -10.83 9.61
CA ASP A 51 8.70 -11.88 10.34
C ASP A 51 7.80 -12.68 9.40
N LEU A 52 7.07 -12.01 8.49
CA LEU A 52 6.25 -12.67 7.47
C LEU A 52 7.09 -13.51 6.49
N ILE A 53 8.25 -13.01 6.05
CA ILE A 53 9.19 -13.79 5.24
C ILE A 53 9.64 -15.04 6.00
N ALA A 54 9.97 -14.90 7.28
CA ALA A 54 10.39 -16.03 8.11
C ALA A 54 9.25 -17.04 8.30
N GLU A 55 8.01 -16.60 8.44
CA GLU A 55 6.83 -17.46 8.49
C GLU A 55 6.63 -18.22 7.18
N MET A 56 6.68 -17.51 6.05
CA MET A 56 6.57 -18.11 4.72
C MET A 56 7.70 -19.11 4.46
N SER A 57 8.94 -18.81 4.86
CA SER A 57 10.09 -19.71 4.74
C SER A 57 9.99 -20.97 5.59
N LYS A 58 9.26 -20.92 6.71
CA LYS A 58 9.05 -22.07 7.61
C LYS A 58 7.80 -22.86 7.24
N THR A 59 6.94 -22.31 6.40
CA THR A 59 5.73 -22.97 5.93
C THR A 59 6.14 -24.21 5.13
N THR A 60 5.69 -25.38 5.57
CA THR A 60 5.92 -26.64 4.87
C THR A 60 4.57 -27.21 4.45
N LEU A 61 4.35 -27.35 3.14
CA LEU A 61 3.09 -27.86 2.63
C LEU A 61 3.09 -29.39 2.59
N THR A 62 1.95 -29.98 2.93
CA THR A 62 1.67 -31.40 2.72
C THR A 62 0.25 -31.55 2.19
N ALA A 63 -0.07 -32.70 1.59
CA ALA A 63 -1.43 -32.98 1.08
C ALA A 63 -2.55 -32.82 2.14
N PHE A 64 -2.21 -32.87 3.43
CA PHE A 64 -3.17 -32.79 4.54
C PHE A 64 -3.17 -31.44 5.27
N THR A 65 -2.07 -30.69 5.21
CA THR A 65 -1.89 -29.45 5.99
C THR A 65 -1.90 -28.19 5.15
N MET A 66 -1.77 -28.31 3.83
CA MET A 66 -1.62 -27.19 2.90
C MET A 66 -2.68 -26.10 3.09
N ASP A 67 -3.96 -26.48 3.17
CA ASP A 67 -5.07 -25.53 3.35
C ASP A 67 -4.92 -24.70 4.65
N SER A 68 -4.68 -25.37 5.78
CA SER A 68 -4.48 -24.70 7.07
C SER A 68 -3.23 -23.82 7.13
N GLN A 69 -2.15 -24.26 6.48
CA GLN A 69 -0.88 -23.53 6.45
C GLN A 69 -0.99 -22.28 5.58
N LEU A 70 -1.59 -22.40 4.40
CA LEU A 70 -1.82 -21.28 3.50
C LEU A 70 -2.82 -20.28 4.09
N SER A 71 -3.86 -20.73 4.78
CA SER A 71 -4.80 -19.83 5.48
C SER A 71 -4.15 -19.05 6.63
N THR A 72 -3.22 -19.67 7.35
CA THR A 72 -2.43 -18.98 8.38
C THR A 72 -1.56 -17.90 7.75
N LEU A 73 -0.83 -18.26 6.69
CA LEU A 73 0.03 -17.34 5.96
C LEU A 73 -0.77 -16.18 5.32
N GLU A 74 -1.97 -16.46 4.80
CA GLU A 74 -2.90 -15.45 4.30
C GLU A 74 -3.29 -14.46 5.41
N THR A 75 -3.62 -14.96 6.60
CA THR A 75 -3.98 -14.11 7.74
C THR A 75 -2.83 -13.17 8.10
N SER A 76 -1.59 -13.68 8.16
CA SER A 76 -0.39 -12.88 8.43
C SER A 76 -0.10 -11.87 7.31
N THR A 77 -0.32 -12.26 6.05
CA THR A 77 -0.15 -11.37 4.89
C THR A 77 -1.16 -10.23 4.89
N VAL A 78 -2.43 -10.50 5.20
CA VAL A 78 -3.48 -9.48 5.32
C VAL A 78 -3.19 -8.53 6.49
N ALA A 79 -2.72 -9.05 7.63
CA ALA A 79 -2.31 -8.22 8.75
C ALA A 79 -1.19 -7.25 8.34
N TYR A 80 -0.16 -7.75 7.67
CA TYR A 80 0.93 -6.92 7.17
C TYR A 80 0.48 -5.90 6.11
N LEU A 81 -0.40 -6.29 5.17
CA LEU A 81 -1.00 -5.38 4.18
C LEU A 81 -1.77 -4.23 4.85
N ASN A 82 -2.47 -4.52 5.95
CA ASN A 82 -3.19 -3.50 6.71
C ASN A 82 -2.23 -2.51 7.37
N ASP A 83 -1.13 -2.99 7.94
CA ASP A 83 -0.10 -2.14 8.54
C ASP A 83 0.59 -1.25 7.49
N VAL A 84 0.96 -1.83 6.34
CA VAL A 84 1.47 -1.08 5.17
C VAL A 84 0.44 -0.02 4.74
N GLY A 85 -0.84 -0.38 4.70
CA GLY A 85 -1.94 0.52 4.38
C GLY A 85 -2.13 1.66 5.37
N ALA A 86 -1.87 1.42 6.66
CA ALA A 86 -1.96 2.44 7.70
C ALA A 86 -0.86 3.50 7.53
N VAL A 87 0.38 3.07 7.31
CA VAL A 87 1.51 3.99 7.05
C VAL A 87 1.32 4.74 5.73
N TYR A 88 0.85 4.05 4.69
CA TYR A 88 0.50 4.68 3.41
C TYR A 88 -0.49 5.83 3.58
N LYS A 89 -1.56 5.64 4.37
CA LYS A 89 -2.56 6.69 4.63
C LYS A 89 -1.96 7.90 5.33
N VAL A 90 -1.04 7.68 6.27
CA VAL A 90 -0.32 8.76 6.97
C VAL A 90 0.52 9.57 5.98
N VAL A 91 1.31 8.90 5.14
CA VAL A 91 2.14 9.56 4.11
C VAL A 91 1.27 10.30 3.10
N ALA A 92 0.20 9.66 2.61
CA ALA A 92 -0.72 10.25 1.63
C ALA A 92 -1.46 11.48 2.15
N GLY A 93 -1.86 11.48 3.43
CA GLY A 93 -2.52 12.63 4.06
C GLY A 93 -1.61 13.84 4.27
N ALA A 94 -0.29 13.65 4.29
CA ALA A 94 0.68 14.71 4.52
C ALA A 94 1.09 15.47 3.25
N VAL A 95 0.89 14.88 2.06
CA VAL A 95 1.30 15.47 0.78
C VAL A 95 0.64 16.84 0.59
N GLY A 96 1.45 17.85 0.25
CA GLY A 96 0.99 19.22 0.02
C GLY A 96 0.80 20.08 1.28
N SER A 97 0.97 19.49 2.48
CA SER A 97 0.88 20.21 3.76
C SER A 97 2.16 20.17 4.59
N SER A 98 3.07 19.23 4.28
CA SER A 98 4.35 19.05 4.94
C SER A 98 5.46 19.00 3.90
N THR A 99 6.56 19.71 4.17
CA THR A 99 7.85 19.44 3.54
C THR A 99 8.85 19.12 4.65
N PHE A 100 9.74 18.18 4.41
CA PHE A 100 10.78 17.83 5.38
C PHE A 100 12.04 17.37 4.67
N SER A 101 13.18 17.49 5.36
CA SER A 101 14.41 16.88 4.89
C SER A 101 14.34 15.38 5.11
N VAL A 102 14.14 14.60 4.05
CA VAL A 102 14.29 13.15 4.13
C VAL A 102 15.73 12.82 4.49
N THR A 103 15.92 12.07 5.57
CA THR A 103 17.22 11.57 6.02
C THR A 103 17.49 10.19 5.42
N ASN A 104 18.77 9.81 5.38
CA ASN A 104 19.15 8.44 4.99
C ASN A 104 18.42 7.37 5.83
N ASP A 105 18.09 7.70 7.08
CA ASP A 105 17.40 6.80 8.02
C ASP A 105 15.96 6.48 7.61
N MET A 106 15.32 7.31 6.77
CA MET A 106 14.00 7.01 6.19
C MET A 106 14.08 6.25 4.87
N LEU A 107 15.17 6.43 4.11
CA LEU A 107 15.35 5.77 2.81
C LEU A 107 15.74 4.30 2.95
N ILE A 108 16.51 3.96 3.99
CA ILE A 108 16.91 2.57 4.25
C ILE A 108 15.69 1.67 4.47
N PRO A 109 14.71 2.01 5.33
CA PRO A 109 13.49 1.24 5.47
C PRO A 109 12.70 1.09 4.17
N LEU A 110 12.55 2.13 3.35
CA LEU A 110 11.84 2.03 2.06
C LEU A 110 12.49 1.02 1.12
N GLN A 111 13.82 1.05 1.04
CA GLN A 111 14.57 0.07 0.26
C GLN A 111 14.38 -1.35 0.81
N ASN A 112 14.43 -1.51 2.14
CA ASN A 112 14.21 -2.80 2.79
C ASN A 112 12.79 -3.32 2.53
N LEU A 113 11.78 -2.45 2.55
CA LEU A 113 10.39 -2.81 2.23
C LEU A 113 10.26 -3.33 0.80
N ALA A 114 10.94 -2.71 -0.18
CA ALA A 114 10.96 -3.23 -1.56
C ALA A 114 11.66 -4.59 -1.66
N THR A 115 12.76 -4.79 -0.94
CA THR A 115 13.44 -6.10 -0.84
C THR A 115 12.57 -7.16 -0.16
N ILE A 116 11.79 -6.76 0.85
CA ILE A 116 10.84 -7.65 1.53
C ILE A 116 9.78 -8.11 0.55
N GLN A 117 9.17 -7.21 -0.21
CA GLN A 117 8.18 -7.57 -1.24
C GLN A 117 8.78 -8.54 -2.28
N ALA A 118 10.04 -8.35 -2.68
CA ALA A 118 10.75 -9.28 -3.57
C ALA A 118 10.85 -10.70 -2.99
N SER A 119 11.18 -10.76 -1.71
CA SER A 119 11.34 -12.00 -0.98
C SER A 119 9.99 -12.71 -0.80
N LEU A 120 8.92 -11.95 -0.50
CA LEU A 120 7.54 -12.44 -0.44
C LEU A 120 7.09 -13.03 -1.79
N GLY A 121 7.30 -12.32 -2.89
CA GLY A 121 6.98 -12.82 -4.24
C GLY A 121 7.75 -14.09 -4.60
N SER A 122 9.04 -14.16 -4.24
CA SER A 122 9.87 -15.36 -4.47
C SER A 122 9.39 -16.55 -3.64
N GLY A 123 8.99 -16.33 -2.39
CA GLY A 123 8.45 -17.42 -1.56
C GLY A 123 7.05 -17.88 -2.00
N LEU A 124 6.19 -16.98 -2.51
CA LEU A 124 4.94 -17.39 -3.15
C LEU A 124 5.20 -18.30 -4.36
N LEU A 125 6.18 -17.98 -5.19
CA LEU A 125 6.57 -18.84 -6.30
C LEU A 125 7.04 -20.22 -5.79
N GLY A 126 7.81 -20.24 -4.70
CA GLY A 126 8.23 -21.46 -4.00
C GLY A 126 7.03 -22.32 -3.55
N LEU A 127 6.08 -21.71 -2.83
CA LEU A 127 4.87 -22.38 -2.35
C LEU A 127 4.00 -22.88 -3.52
N SER A 128 3.85 -22.10 -4.60
CA SER A 128 3.14 -22.53 -5.81
C SER A 128 3.75 -23.80 -6.42
N ASN A 129 5.09 -23.88 -6.47
CA ASN A 129 5.78 -25.08 -6.96
C ASN A 129 5.59 -26.28 -6.04
N GLU A 130 5.57 -26.07 -4.72
CA GLU A 130 5.26 -27.12 -3.74
C GLU A 130 3.84 -27.66 -3.91
N ILE A 131 2.84 -26.78 -4.08
CA ILE A 131 1.45 -27.18 -4.35
C ILE A 131 1.37 -28.01 -5.63
N ALA A 132 2.05 -27.58 -6.69
CA ALA A 132 2.10 -28.32 -7.96
C ALA A 132 2.71 -29.71 -7.79
N ALA A 133 3.79 -29.84 -7.02
CA ALA A 133 4.44 -31.12 -6.73
C ALA A 133 3.56 -32.06 -5.88
N LEU A 134 2.73 -31.51 -4.99
CA LEU A 134 1.79 -32.24 -4.14
C LEU A 134 0.47 -32.58 -4.84
N SER A 135 0.21 -32.02 -6.02
CA SER A 135 -1.03 -32.23 -6.79
C SER A 135 -1.42 -33.70 -6.98
N PRO A 136 -0.52 -34.65 -7.34
CA PRO A 136 -0.91 -36.03 -7.59
C PRO A 136 -1.43 -36.79 -6.36
N SER A 137 -1.08 -36.34 -5.15
CA SER A 137 -1.43 -37.00 -3.87
C SER A 137 -2.44 -36.23 -3.04
N THR A 138 -2.93 -35.09 -3.56
CA THR A 138 -3.82 -34.17 -2.85
C THR A 138 -5.22 -34.22 -3.48
N SER A 139 -6.26 -34.11 -2.65
CA SER A 139 -7.63 -34.06 -3.18
C SER A 139 -7.88 -32.77 -3.96
N LEU A 140 -8.72 -32.86 -5.00
CA LEU A 140 -9.10 -31.72 -5.84
C LEU A 140 -9.58 -30.52 -5.02
N ALA A 141 -10.48 -30.73 -4.06
CA ALA A 141 -11.03 -29.66 -3.24
C ALA A 141 -9.95 -28.89 -2.45
N VAL A 142 -8.93 -29.61 -1.94
CA VAL A 142 -7.80 -29.00 -1.22
C VAL A 142 -6.90 -28.22 -2.19
N LEU A 143 -6.66 -28.74 -3.40
CA LEU A 143 -5.87 -28.04 -4.42
C LEU A 143 -6.56 -26.75 -4.89
N GLU A 144 -7.87 -26.79 -5.16
CA GLU A 144 -8.63 -25.61 -5.55
C GLU A 144 -8.61 -24.53 -4.47
N SER A 145 -8.84 -24.90 -3.20
CA SER A 145 -8.75 -23.98 -2.06
C SER A 145 -7.35 -23.35 -1.94
N SER A 146 -6.32 -24.18 -2.11
CA SER A 146 -4.92 -23.76 -1.99
C SER A 146 -4.52 -22.79 -3.11
N PHE A 147 -4.89 -23.08 -4.36
CA PHE A 147 -4.65 -22.15 -5.47
C PHE A 147 -5.46 -20.86 -5.34
N ALA A 148 -6.71 -20.93 -4.88
CA ALA A 148 -7.50 -19.73 -4.58
C ALA A 148 -6.85 -18.87 -3.48
N THR A 149 -6.21 -19.49 -2.49
CA THR A 149 -5.46 -18.79 -1.44
C THR A 149 -4.18 -18.18 -1.99
N MET A 150 -3.44 -18.89 -2.85
CA MET A 150 -2.26 -18.35 -3.54
C MET A 150 -2.58 -17.13 -4.41
N LEU A 151 -3.71 -17.13 -5.10
CA LEU A 151 -4.15 -15.98 -5.87
C LEU A 151 -4.47 -14.76 -4.99
N ARG A 152 -5.10 -14.97 -3.82
CA ARG A 152 -5.38 -13.92 -2.84
C ARG A 152 -4.09 -13.37 -2.23
N LEU A 153 -3.18 -14.24 -1.78
CA LEU A 153 -1.85 -13.86 -1.30
C LEU A 153 -1.08 -13.04 -2.33
N SER A 154 -1.14 -13.46 -3.59
CA SER A 154 -0.52 -12.74 -4.70
C SER A 154 -1.11 -11.35 -4.89
N ASP A 155 -2.44 -11.24 -4.89
CA ASP A 155 -3.14 -9.94 -4.99
C ASP A 155 -2.77 -9.01 -3.82
N ASP A 156 -2.79 -9.52 -2.59
CA ASP A 156 -2.43 -8.75 -1.39
C ASP A 156 -0.98 -8.25 -1.44
N ILE A 157 -0.03 -9.09 -1.88
CA ILE A 157 1.37 -8.71 -2.09
C ILE A 157 1.52 -7.67 -3.21
N GLY A 158 0.76 -7.80 -4.29
CA GLY A 158 0.68 -6.79 -5.36
C GLY A 158 0.22 -5.44 -4.84
N VAL A 159 -0.87 -5.40 -4.07
CA VAL A 159 -1.39 -4.17 -3.46
C VAL A 159 -0.39 -3.55 -2.48
N MET A 160 0.35 -4.37 -1.72
CA MET A 160 1.44 -3.87 -0.87
C MET A 160 2.55 -3.20 -1.68
N ALA A 161 2.98 -3.82 -2.78
CA ALA A 161 3.98 -3.26 -3.67
C ALA A 161 3.54 -1.89 -4.21
N ASP A 162 2.32 -1.81 -4.78
CA ASP A 162 1.76 -0.54 -5.29
C ASP A 162 1.74 0.55 -4.22
N ARG A 163 1.30 0.22 -3.00
CA ARG A 163 1.30 1.17 -1.88
C ARG A 163 2.71 1.61 -1.49
N ILE A 164 3.70 0.73 -1.51
CA ILE A 164 5.09 1.07 -1.19
C ILE A 164 5.69 1.97 -2.28
N LEU A 165 5.42 1.70 -3.56
CA LEU A 165 5.81 2.59 -4.67
C LEU A 165 5.23 3.98 -4.49
N GLU A 166 3.92 4.06 -4.24
CA GLU A 166 3.24 5.33 -4.11
C GLU A 166 3.65 6.07 -2.83
N MET A 167 3.94 5.36 -1.73
CA MET A 167 4.58 5.96 -0.54
C MET A 167 5.94 6.57 -0.88
N ALA A 168 6.79 5.84 -1.60
CA ALA A 168 8.11 6.32 -1.97
C ALA A 168 8.03 7.58 -2.84
N ASP A 169 7.13 7.60 -3.83
CA ASP A 169 6.91 8.78 -4.68
C ASP A 169 6.40 9.98 -3.88
N LYS A 170 5.44 9.77 -2.98
CA LYS A 170 4.91 10.84 -2.11
C LYS A 170 5.97 11.40 -1.16
N ILE A 171 6.83 10.54 -0.62
CA ILE A 171 7.97 10.98 0.20
C ILE A 171 8.95 11.80 -0.64
N LEU A 172 9.20 11.41 -1.90
CA LEU A 172 10.04 12.19 -2.83
C LEU A 172 9.46 13.59 -3.09
N ILE A 173 8.16 13.70 -3.31
CA ILE A 173 7.48 14.98 -3.54
C ILE A 173 7.57 15.90 -2.31
N MET A 174 7.51 15.34 -1.10
CA MET A 174 7.62 16.10 0.16
C MET A 174 9.07 16.44 0.54
N ALA A 175 10.04 15.97 -0.23
CA ALA A 175 11.44 16.06 0.13
C ALA A 175 12.15 17.33 -0.37
N ASP A 176 12.79 18.06 0.55
CA ASP A 176 13.51 19.28 0.19
C ASP A 176 14.89 19.05 -0.48
N ASN A 177 15.47 17.84 -0.41
CA ASN A 177 16.83 17.52 -0.90
C ASN A 177 16.84 16.47 -2.05
N ILE A 178 16.09 16.72 -3.11
CA ILE A 178 15.72 15.76 -4.19
C ILE A 178 16.91 15.00 -4.82
N GLY A 179 18.10 15.61 -4.94
CA GLY A 179 19.23 15.06 -5.72
C GLY A 179 19.81 13.73 -5.24
N ILE A 180 19.89 13.49 -3.92
CA ILE A 180 20.38 12.19 -3.37
C ILE A 180 19.24 11.16 -3.30
N MET A 181 17.99 11.62 -3.38
CA MET A 181 16.81 10.79 -3.17
C MET A 181 16.33 10.12 -4.44
N ALA A 182 16.46 10.80 -5.58
CA ALA A 182 16.06 10.29 -6.88
C ALA A 182 16.72 8.93 -7.18
N ASP A 183 18.02 8.77 -6.92
CA ASP A 183 18.75 7.53 -7.23
C ASP A 183 18.27 6.33 -6.40
N ARG A 184 18.00 6.53 -5.10
CA ARG A 184 17.56 5.44 -4.20
C ARG A 184 16.10 5.06 -4.41
N ILE A 185 15.26 6.04 -4.74
CA ILE A 185 13.86 5.77 -5.08
C ILE A 185 13.78 5.11 -6.45
N LEU A 186 14.65 5.49 -7.39
CA LEU A 186 14.77 4.78 -8.67
C LEU A 186 15.24 3.33 -8.48
N ALA A 187 16.19 3.07 -7.58
CA ALA A 187 16.56 1.69 -7.21
C ALA A 187 15.38 0.90 -6.59
N THR A 188 14.58 1.56 -5.75
CA THR A 188 13.36 0.99 -5.17
C THR A 188 12.33 0.66 -6.27
N GLN A 189 12.16 1.55 -7.26
CA GLN A 189 11.28 1.35 -8.40
C GLN A 189 11.73 0.20 -9.31
N VAL A 190 13.03 0.08 -9.57
CA VAL A 190 13.60 -1.03 -10.36
C VAL A 190 13.33 -2.37 -9.67
N ILE A 191 13.63 -2.48 -8.38
CA ILE A 191 13.39 -3.71 -7.60
C ILE A 191 11.90 -4.08 -7.65
N GLN A 192 11.00 -3.12 -7.52
CA GLN A 192 9.56 -3.40 -7.56
C GLN A 192 9.06 -3.79 -8.95
N SER A 193 9.63 -3.26 -10.03
CA SER A 193 9.33 -3.71 -11.39
C SER A 193 9.69 -5.19 -11.58
N ASP A 194 10.82 -5.62 -11.03
CA ASP A 194 11.23 -7.03 -11.08
C ASP A 194 10.32 -7.91 -10.20
N ASN A 195 9.87 -7.40 -9.05
CA ASN A 195 8.97 -8.12 -8.15
C ASN A 195 7.58 -8.35 -8.77
N LEU A 196 7.04 -7.35 -9.47
CA LEU A 196 5.77 -7.49 -10.21
C LEU A 196 5.87 -8.57 -11.27
N LYS A 197 7.02 -8.70 -11.95
CA LYS A 197 7.24 -9.80 -12.90
C LYS A 197 7.18 -11.17 -12.21
N VAL A 198 7.86 -11.35 -11.08
CA VAL A 198 7.83 -12.61 -10.32
C VAL A 198 6.41 -12.95 -9.87
N LEU A 199 5.65 -11.95 -9.43
CA LEU A 199 4.25 -12.10 -9.02
C LEU A 199 3.37 -12.56 -10.19
N VAL A 200 3.50 -11.91 -11.35
CA VAL A 200 2.77 -12.27 -12.57
C VAL A 200 3.13 -13.69 -13.01
N ASP A 201 4.40 -14.07 -12.96
CA ASP A 201 4.86 -15.42 -13.30
C ASP A 201 4.24 -16.47 -12.33
N ALA A 202 4.16 -16.17 -11.02
CA ALA A 202 3.52 -17.04 -10.03
C ALA A 202 2.00 -17.19 -10.25
N VAL A 203 1.30 -16.11 -10.60
CA VAL A 203 -0.14 -16.13 -10.94
C VAL A 203 -0.37 -16.97 -12.19
N LEU A 204 0.43 -16.76 -13.24
CA LEU A 204 0.32 -17.52 -14.49
C LEU A 204 0.55 -19.01 -14.25
N GLN A 205 1.56 -19.38 -13.47
CA GLN A 205 1.84 -20.77 -13.14
C GLN A 205 0.68 -21.40 -12.35
N THR A 206 0.11 -20.67 -11.39
CA THR A 206 -1.07 -21.10 -10.63
C THR A 206 -2.28 -21.35 -11.53
N GLN A 207 -2.54 -20.44 -12.47
CA GLN A 207 -3.62 -20.59 -13.45
C GLN A 207 -3.39 -21.79 -14.38
N GLN A 208 -2.16 -21.98 -14.87
CA GLN A 208 -1.81 -23.14 -15.70
C GLN A 208 -2.04 -24.45 -14.95
N ASN A 209 -1.64 -24.54 -13.69
CA ASN A 209 -1.84 -25.73 -12.86
C ASN A 209 -3.34 -26.02 -12.63
N THR A 210 -4.14 -24.97 -12.43
CA THR A 210 -5.60 -25.08 -12.28
C THR A 210 -6.24 -25.57 -13.59
N ILE A 211 -5.84 -25.02 -14.74
CA ILE A 211 -6.33 -25.46 -16.06
C ILE A 211 -5.95 -26.92 -16.32
N LEU A 212 -4.71 -27.30 -16.00
CA LEU A 212 -4.22 -28.67 -16.18
C LEU A 212 -5.04 -29.66 -15.33
N LEU A 213 -5.37 -29.28 -14.09
CA LEU A 213 -6.23 -30.05 -13.21
C LEU A 213 -7.66 -30.19 -13.76
N ILE A 214 -8.26 -29.10 -14.25
CA ILE A 214 -9.58 -29.15 -14.90
C ILE A 214 -9.56 -30.04 -16.15
N ALA A 215 -8.46 -30.00 -16.91
CA ALA A 215 -8.29 -30.81 -18.12
C ALA A 215 -8.11 -32.30 -17.81
N THR A 216 -7.39 -32.67 -16.75
CA THR A 216 -7.22 -34.07 -16.34
C THR A 216 -8.46 -34.68 -15.68
N LEU A 217 -9.41 -33.84 -15.21
CA LEU A 217 -10.68 -34.29 -14.66
C LEU A 217 -11.80 -34.47 -15.71
N GLN A 218 -11.63 -33.85 -16.88
CA GLN A 218 -12.58 -33.97 -18.01
C GLN A 218 -12.18 -35.03 -19.05
N GLY A 219 -11.05 -35.72 -18.85
CA GLY A 219 -10.58 -36.85 -19.66
C GLY A 219 -10.72 -38.17 -18.92
#